data_AF-A0A326UAM2-F1
#
_entry.id   AF-A0A326UAM2-F1
#
_cell.length_a   1.000
_cell.length_b   1.000
_cell.length_c   1.000
_cell.angle_alpha   90.00
_cell.angle_beta   90.00
_cell.angle_gamma   90.00
#
_symmetry.space_group_name_H-M   'P 1'
#
loop_
_entity.id
_entity.type
_entity.pdbx_description
1 polymer ?
#
loop_
_entity_poly.entity_id
_entity_poly.type
_entity_poly.pdbx_seq_one_letter_code
_entity_poly.pdbx_strand_id
1 'polypeptide(L)'
;MITPYTVTIPQADLDDLQMRLSRVRWANELPDAGSDYGVPLAPLKRLVKYWQQGYDWRKWEARLNTYPQFRTTIDGENIHFLHVRSPFDDALPLILTHGWPTSVFDYLDLIDPLTDPISYGGKETQAFHLVIPSLPGYGLSGPTRQRGWNSYRIAKAWAELMHRLGYERYGAAGSDAGSVISPEVGRADPEHVIGVHVTEIFSMPSGDPAEMEALSEKEKEQWQKFQEWVSHKGAYHHLQSTVPQTLAHALADSPVGQLAWNYQIYGDEVSDDYILTNVTLYWLTNTAASSARSYYEDAHAEQIPTEPTTVPLGLCNFADVFQSIRRFAERDHQNIVSWNFYDRGNHFATQTAPDLLVNDMRTFFEMLRERS
;
A
#
# COMPACT_ATOMS: atom_id res chain seq x y z
N MET A 1 11.87 22.34 -2.86
CA MET A 1 12.78 22.27 -1.70
C MET A 1 12.31 21.12 -0.82
N ILE A 2 13.22 20.25 -0.40
CA ILE A 2 12.95 19.17 0.56
C ILE A 2 13.23 19.71 1.96
N THR A 3 12.29 19.52 2.89
CA THR A 3 12.38 20.03 4.26
C THR A 3 12.24 18.89 5.27
N PRO A 4 13.05 18.83 6.34
CA PRO A 4 12.87 17.86 7.41
C PRO A 4 11.45 17.91 8.00
N TYR A 5 10.96 16.76 8.44
CA TYR A 5 9.65 16.60 9.05
C TYR A 5 9.76 15.70 10.28
N THR A 6 8.92 15.96 11.27
CA THR A 6 8.77 15.13 12.46
C THR A 6 7.29 15.08 12.78
N VAL A 7 6.76 13.88 12.98
CA VAL A 7 5.35 13.72 13.34
C VAL A 7 5.18 14.20 14.76
N THR A 8 4.24 15.10 14.97
CA THR A 8 3.85 15.57 16.30
C THR A 8 2.36 15.81 16.30
N ILE A 9 1.62 14.83 16.81
CA ILE A 9 0.18 14.89 16.97
C ILE A 9 -0.15 15.65 18.25
N PRO A 10 -0.94 16.73 18.19
CA PRO A 10 -1.44 17.44 19.36
C PRO A 10 -2.14 16.49 20.34
N GLN A 11 -1.89 16.65 21.65
CA GLN A 11 -2.58 15.84 22.66
C GLN A 11 -4.11 16.01 22.58
N ALA A 12 -4.58 17.21 22.21
CA ALA A 12 -6.01 17.50 22.03
C ALA A 12 -6.69 16.57 20.99
N ASP A 13 -5.98 16.16 19.93
CA ASP A 13 -6.53 15.29 18.90
C ASP A 13 -6.65 13.83 19.39
N LEU A 14 -5.71 13.40 20.25
CA LEU A 14 -5.79 12.10 20.94
C LEU A 14 -6.89 12.11 22.01
N ASP A 15 -7.07 13.23 22.70
CA ASP A 15 -8.13 13.39 23.70
C ASP A 15 -9.52 13.40 23.02
N ASP A 16 -9.67 14.03 21.85
CA ASP A 16 -10.90 13.96 21.03
C ASP A 16 -11.19 12.53 20.57
N LEU A 17 -10.18 11.82 20.07
CA LEU A 17 -10.30 10.40 19.72
C LEU A 17 -10.82 9.57 20.91
N GLN A 18 -10.20 9.70 22.09
CA GLN A 18 -10.63 9.00 23.30
C GLN A 18 -12.05 9.36 23.72
N MET A 19 -12.41 10.64 23.62
CA MET A 19 -13.77 11.10 23.90
C MET A 19 -14.80 10.43 22.99
N ARG A 20 -14.54 10.37 21.68
CA ARG A 20 -15.44 9.75 20.70
C ARG A 20 -15.56 8.24 20.90
N LEU A 21 -14.45 7.55 21.19
CA LEU A 21 -14.46 6.13 21.53
C LEU A 21 -15.26 5.82 22.81
N SER A 22 -15.37 6.77 23.75
CA SER A 22 -16.19 6.60 24.96
C SER A 22 -17.69 6.77 24.76
N ARG A 23 -18.11 7.30 23.60
CA ARG A 23 -19.51 7.67 23.31
C ARG A 23 -20.09 6.96 22.08
N VAL A 24 -19.58 5.77 21.80
CA VAL A 24 -19.95 5.00 20.61
C VAL A 24 -21.42 4.59 20.67
N ARG A 25 -22.19 5.02 19.66
CA ARG A 25 -23.50 4.44 19.38
C ARG A 25 -23.33 3.21 18.50
N TRP A 26 -23.31 2.03 19.12
CA TRP A 26 -23.16 0.77 18.41
C TRP A 26 -24.34 0.49 17.47
N ALA A 27 -24.04 0.03 16.25
CA ALA A 27 -25.04 -0.50 15.33
C ALA A 27 -25.68 -1.78 15.90
N ASN A 28 -26.93 -2.06 15.54
CA ASN A 28 -27.54 -3.36 15.77
C ASN A 28 -26.95 -4.38 14.78
N GLU A 29 -27.03 -5.66 15.14
CA GLU A 29 -26.55 -6.79 14.35
C GLU A 29 -27.65 -7.84 14.29
N LEU A 30 -27.80 -8.52 13.15
CA LEU A 30 -28.73 -9.63 13.01
C LEU A 30 -28.12 -10.86 13.71
N PRO A 31 -28.85 -11.51 14.64
CA PRO A 31 -28.36 -12.72 15.30
C PRO A 31 -27.99 -13.82 14.29
N ASP A 32 -26.92 -14.55 14.58
CA ASP A 32 -26.43 -15.71 13.81
C ASP A 32 -26.02 -15.42 12.35
N ALA A 33 -25.87 -14.15 11.96
CA ALA A 33 -25.48 -13.74 10.61
C ALA A 33 -23.96 -13.75 10.33
N GLY A 34 -23.13 -14.07 11.34
CA GLY A 34 -21.67 -14.14 11.21
C GLY A 34 -21.09 -12.89 10.54
N SER A 35 -20.27 -13.09 9.50
CA SER A 35 -19.70 -12.01 8.68
C SER A 35 -20.46 -11.75 7.38
N ASP A 36 -21.63 -12.36 7.17
CA ASP A 36 -22.36 -12.29 5.90
C ASP A 36 -22.81 -10.86 5.55
N TYR A 37 -22.98 -10.00 6.57
CA TYR A 37 -23.42 -8.61 6.44
C TYR A 37 -22.26 -7.61 6.63
N GLY A 38 -21.02 -8.09 6.62
CA GLY A 38 -19.82 -7.30 6.85
C GLY A 38 -19.21 -7.53 8.23
N VAL A 39 -18.56 -6.50 8.77
CA VAL A 39 -17.78 -6.60 10.01
C VAL A 39 -18.69 -6.91 11.21
N PRO A 40 -18.46 -8.03 11.93
CA PRO A 40 -19.28 -8.35 13.10
C PRO A 40 -19.05 -7.39 14.27
N LEU A 41 -20.04 -7.23 15.15
CA LEU A 41 -19.97 -6.28 16.25
C LEU A 41 -18.93 -6.65 17.32
N ALA A 42 -18.74 -7.96 17.55
CA ALA A 42 -17.84 -8.48 18.57
C ALA A 42 -16.36 -8.06 18.39
N PRO A 43 -15.72 -8.29 17.22
CA PRO A 43 -14.34 -7.85 17.00
C PRO A 43 -14.19 -6.32 17.11
N LEU A 44 -15.17 -5.53 16.63
CA LEU A 44 -15.13 -4.08 16.79
C LEU A 44 -15.18 -3.63 18.25
N LYS A 45 -16.06 -4.22 19.06
CA LYS A 45 -16.11 -3.91 20.50
C LYS A 45 -14.81 -4.25 21.21
N ARG A 46 -14.20 -5.39 20.85
CA ARG A 46 -12.88 -5.80 21.36
C ARG A 46 -11.80 -4.77 21.00
N LEU A 47 -11.70 -4.42 19.72
CA LEU A 47 -10.70 -3.48 19.22
C LEU A 47 -10.90 -2.07 19.78
N VAL A 48 -12.14 -1.57 19.89
CA VAL A 48 -12.41 -0.26 20.52
C VAL A 48 -12.02 -0.27 21.99
N LYS A 49 -12.32 -1.35 22.72
CA LYS A 49 -11.87 -1.46 24.12
C LYS A 49 -10.35 -1.43 24.22
N TYR A 50 -9.65 -2.16 23.35
CA TYR A 50 -8.19 -2.14 23.30
C TYR A 50 -7.66 -0.75 22.91
N TRP A 51 -8.30 -0.08 21.95
CA TRP A 51 -7.94 1.27 21.50
C TRP A 51 -8.04 2.31 22.63
N GLN A 52 -8.99 2.14 23.54
CA GLN A 52 -9.17 3.03 24.69
C GLN A 52 -8.20 2.76 25.84
N GLN A 53 -7.82 1.49 26.04
CA GLN A 53 -7.23 1.05 27.31
C GLN A 53 -5.80 0.49 27.19
N GLY A 54 -5.39 0.07 25.99
CA GLY A 54 -4.12 -0.63 25.78
C GLY A 54 -3.29 -0.11 24.61
N TYR A 55 -3.94 0.39 23.56
CA TYR A 55 -3.26 0.99 22.42
C TYR A 55 -2.59 2.32 22.80
N ASP A 56 -1.37 2.54 22.30
CA ASP A 56 -0.60 3.74 22.57
C ASP A 56 -0.02 4.33 21.28
N TRP A 57 -0.69 5.36 20.76
CA TRP A 57 -0.24 6.10 19.59
C TRP A 57 1.18 6.66 19.76
N ARG A 58 1.56 7.10 20.97
CA ARG A 58 2.86 7.76 21.20
C ARG A 58 4.02 6.80 20.97
N LYS A 59 3.83 5.49 21.17
CA LYS A 59 4.85 4.47 20.81
C LYS A 59 5.08 4.43 19.31
N TRP A 60 4.01 4.46 18.52
CA TRP A 60 4.09 4.42 17.06
C TRP A 60 4.60 5.73 16.47
N GLU A 61 4.18 6.87 17.03
CA GLU A 61 4.74 8.18 16.70
C GLU A 61 6.25 8.25 17.00
N ALA A 62 6.68 7.82 18.19
CA ALA A 62 8.09 7.80 18.55
C ALA A 62 8.90 6.84 17.65
N ARG A 63 8.36 5.65 17.37
CA ARG A 63 8.96 4.67 16.46
C ARG A 63 9.11 5.25 15.04
N LEU A 64 8.09 5.90 14.50
CA LEU A 64 8.17 6.50 13.18
C LEU A 64 9.24 7.61 13.14
N ASN A 65 9.33 8.41 14.21
CA ASN A 65 10.30 9.49 14.37
C ASN A 65 11.75 9.03 14.62
N THR A 66 12.02 7.73 14.76
CA THR A 66 13.42 7.25 14.72
C THR A 66 14.01 7.28 13.31
N TYR A 67 13.16 7.36 12.28
CA TYR A 67 13.58 7.41 10.89
C TYR A 67 13.53 8.85 10.34
N PRO A 68 14.52 9.26 9.51
CA PRO A 68 14.49 10.56 8.86
C PRO A 68 13.26 10.70 7.95
N GLN A 69 12.48 11.75 8.20
CA GLN A 69 11.27 12.07 7.44
C GLN A 69 11.38 13.45 6.84
N PHE A 70 10.72 13.64 5.70
CA PHE A 70 10.79 14.87 4.94
C PHE A 70 9.45 15.20 4.30
N ARG A 71 9.31 16.47 3.91
CA ARG A 71 8.24 16.97 3.06
C ARG A 71 8.80 17.74 1.88
N THR A 72 8.06 17.69 0.78
CA THR A 72 8.32 18.47 -0.43
C THR A 72 7.01 18.73 -1.16
N THR A 73 7.00 19.69 -2.07
CA THR A 73 5.85 19.92 -2.96
C THR A 73 6.17 19.45 -4.36
N ILE A 74 5.41 18.50 -4.89
CA ILE A 74 5.55 17.97 -6.25
C ILE A 74 4.19 18.12 -6.93
N ASP A 75 4.21 18.76 -8.10
CA ASP A 75 3.02 18.98 -8.93
C ASP A 75 1.81 19.55 -8.16
N GLY A 76 2.09 20.50 -7.26
CA GLY A 76 1.08 21.20 -6.47
C GLY A 76 0.63 20.51 -5.18
N GLU A 77 1.06 19.27 -4.89
CA GLU A 77 0.70 18.55 -3.67
C GLU A 77 1.86 18.38 -2.69
N ASN A 78 1.51 18.30 -1.41
CA ASN A 78 2.46 17.98 -0.35
C ASN A 78 2.74 16.47 -0.34
N ILE A 79 4.02 16.12 -0.42
CA ILE A 79 4.50 14.74 -0.36
C ILE A 79 5.33 14.60 0.92
N HIS A 80 4.84 13.76 1.84
CA HIS A 80 5.61 13.24 2.95
C HIS A 80 6.34 11.96 2.54
N PHE A 81 7.57 11.76 3.01
CA PHE A 81 8.30 10.51 2.81
C PHE A 81 9.36 10.28 3.88
N LEU A 82 9.65 9.02 4.17
CA LEU A 82 10.87 8.62 4.88
C LEU A 82 12.00 8.49 3.86
N HIS A 83 13.21 8.86 4.27
CA HIS A 83 14.41 8.63 3.48
C HIS A 83 15.50 8.05 4.38
N VAL A 84 15.72 6.74 4.26
CA VAL A 84 16.63 5.99 5.12
C VAL A 84 17.82 5.52 4.29
N ARG A 85 19.00 6.05 4.59
CA ARG A 85 20.23 5.67 3.89
C ARG A 85 20.81 4.42 4.53
N SER A 86 21.03 3.38 3.73
CA SER A 86 21.94 2.27 4.07
C SER A 86 23.32 2.79 4.54
N PRO A 87 23.99 2.07 5.47
CA PRO A 87 25.40 2.31 5.80
C PRO A 87 26.36 1.91 4.67
N PHE A 88 25.89 1.23 3.62
CA PHE A 88 26.69 0.84 2.45
C PHE A 88 26.51 1.88 1.32
N ASP A 89 27.61 2.44 0.83
CA ASP A 89 27.59 3.53 -0.15
C ASP A 89 27.00 3.10 -1.51
N ASP A 90 27.24 1.84 -1.90
CA ASP A 90 26.77 1.25 -3.17
C ASP A 90 25.39 0.56 -3.06
N ALA A 91 24.63 0.87 -2.00
CA ALA A 91 23.28 0.34 -1.81
C ALA A 91 22.34 0.86 -2.90
N LEU A 92 21.45 -0.02 -3.41
CA LEU A 92 20.52 0.36 -4.47
C LEU A 92 19.41 1.28 -3.91
N PRO A 93 19.15 2.46 -4.48
CA PRO A 93 17.98 3.23 -4.11
C PRO A 93 16.69 2.49 -4.48
N LEU A 94 15.74 2.42 -3.56
CA LEU A 94 14.47 1.72 -3.73
C LEU A 94 13.33 2.58 -3.18
N ILE A 95 12.35 2.88 -4.03
CA ILE A 95 11.10 3.53 -3.61
C ILE A 95 10.05 2.48 -3.24
N LEU A 96 9.51 2.55 -2.03
CA LEU A 96 8.53 1.60 -1.48
C LEU A 96 7.16 2.27 -1.32
N THR A 97 6.18 1.86 -2.13
CA THR A 97 4.85 2.48 -2.18
C THR A 97 3.81 1.60 -1.50
N HIS A 98 3.20 2.11 -0.42
CA HIS A 98 2.09 1.44 0.27
C HIS A 98 0.78 1.55 -0.51
N GLY A 99 -0.29 0.91 -0.02
CA GLY A 99 -1.62 1.03 -0.59
C GLY A 99 -2.69 1.50 0.39
N TRP A 100 -3.91 0.99 0.22
CA TRP A 100 -5.07 1.25 1.05
C TRP A 100 -5.59 -0.07 1.65
N PRO A 101 -6.00 -0.11 2.93
CA PRO A 101 -6.10 0.99 3.89
C PRO A 101 -4.83 1.23 4.72
N THR A 102 -3.65 0.89 4.17
CA THR A 102 -2.37 0.96 4.88
C THR A 102 -1.65 2.31 4.71
N SER A 103 -0.40 2.39 5.16
CA SER A 103 0.42 3.60 5.16
C SER A 103 1.91 3.25 5.18
N VAL A 104 2.78 4.26 5.36
CA VAL A 104 4.23 4.07 5.54
C VAL A 104 4.61 3.16 6.70
N PHE A 105 3.68 2.91 7.65
CA PHE A 105 3.87 1.96 8.73
C PHE A 105 4.11 0.53 8.25
N ASP A 106 3.67 0.16 7.04
CA ASP A 106 3.89 -1.16 6.43
C ASP A 106 5.37 -1.50 6.36
N TYR A 107 6.21 -0.53 6.08
CA TYR A 107 7.60 -0.80 5.76
C TYR A 107 8.54 -0.67 6.96
N LEU A 108 8.07 -0.26 8.15
CA LEU A 108 8.98 0.00 9.28
C LEU A 108 9.77 -1.25 9.69
N ASP A 109 9.13 -2.43 9.70
CA ASP A 109 9.80 -3.69 10.03
C ASP A 109 10.72 -4.20 8.90
N LEU A 110 10.63 -3.61 7.71
CA LEU A 110 11.45 -3.92 6.54
C LEU A 110 12.67 -2.99 6.41
N ILE A 111 12.66 -1.81 7.06
CA ILE A 111 13.73 -0.81 6.90
C ILE A 111 15.09 -1.39 7.27
N ASP A 112 15.24 -1.92 8.48
CA ASP A 112 16.56 -2.34 8.97
C ASP A 112 17.11 -3.54 8.17
N PRO A 113 16.32 -4.59 7.87
CA PRO A 113 16.78 -5.66 6.99
C PRO A 113 17.14 -5.17 5.58
N LEU A 114 16.40 -4.26 4.98
CA LEU A 114 16.70 -3.80 3.61
C LEU A 114 17.89 -2.84 3.58
N THR A 115 18.08 -2.01 4.61
CA THR A 115 19.17 -1.03 4.65
C THR A 115 20.48 -1.63 5.13
N ASP A 116 20.48 -2.51 6.13
CA ASP A 116 21.65 -3.20 6.65
C ASP A 116 21.50 -4.74 6.55
N PRO A 117 21.58 -5.31 5.34
CA PRO A 117 21.34 -6.74 5.16
C PRO A 117 22.32 -7.65 5.89
N ILE A 118 23.56 -7.23 6.15
CA ILE A 118 24.58 -8.05 6.82
C ILE A 118 24.13 -8.42 8.24
N SER A 119 23.60 -7.44 8.98
CA SER A 119 23.06 -7.67 10.34
C SER A 119 21.85 -8.61 10.37
N TYR A 120 21.25 -8.86 9.21
CA TYR A 120 20.04 -9.68 9.04
C TYR A 120 20.25 -10.86 8.05
N GLY A 121 21.48 -11.38 7.98
CA GLY A 121 21.81 -12.62 7.27
C GLY A 121 21.84 -12.55 5.74
N GLY A 122 21.78 -11.33 5.17
CA GLY A 122 21.97 -11.06 3.75
C GLY A 122 23.40 -10.67 3.41
N LYS A 123 23.59 -10.15 2.19
CA LYS A 123 24.88 -9.64 1.69
C LYS A 123 24.84 -8.13 1.48
N GLU A 124 26.01 -7.48 1.50
CA GLU A 124 26.15 -6.05 1.17
C GLU A 124 25.54 -5.68 -0.19
N THR A 125 25.68 -6.54 -1.20
CA THR A 125 25.11 -6.36 -2.55
C THR A 125 23.57 -6.29 -2.56
N GLN A 126 22.93 -6.70 -1.47
CA GLN A 126 21.48 -6.71 -1.27
C GLN A 126 21.00 -5.50 -0.44
N ALA A 127 21.86 -4.52 -0.17
CA ALA A 127 21.52 -3.34 0.60
C ALA A 127 20.77 -2.31 -0.25
N PHE A 128 19.85 -1.59 0.39
CA PHE A 128 19.05 -0.54 -0.24
C PHE A 128 19.11 0.79 0.51
N HIS A 129 19.17 1.90 -0.22
CA HIS A 129 18.70 3.18 0.32
C HIS A 129 17.18 3.26 0.10
N LEU A 130 16.41 3.53 1.14
CA LEU A 130 14.95 3.48 1.06
C LEU A 130 14.33 4.86 0.97
N VAL A 131 13.35 5.00 0.08
CA VAL A 131 12.44 6.15 -0.01
C VAL A 131 11.02 5.61 0.17
N ILE A 132 10.34 6.01 1.24
CA ILE A 132 9.03 5.43 1.61
C ILE A 132 8.02 6.58 1.68
N PRO A 133 7.41 6.96 0.55
CA PRO A 133 6.48 8.07 0.53
C PRO A 133 5.09 7.68 1.04
N SER A 134 4.41 8.65 1.65
CA SER A 134 2.96 8.58 1.82
C SER A 134 2.29 8.99 0.51
N LEU A 135 1.36 8.18 0.01
CA LEU A 135 0.60 8.50 -1.21
C LEU A 135 -0.06 9.89 -1.13
N PRO A 136 -0.15 10.65 -2.24
CA PRO A 136 -0.93 11.89 -2.29
C PRO A 136 -2.39 11.62 -1.87
N GLY A 137 -2.90 12.37 -0.90
CA GLY A 137 -4.23 12.13 -0.33
C GLY A 137 -4.24 11.24 0.92
N TYR A 138 -3.11 10.63 1.28
CA TYR A 138 -3.01 9.66 2.37
C TYR A 138 -2.17 10.20 3.52
N GLY A 139 -2.61 9.87 4.75
CA GLY A 139 -1.84 10.05 5.98
C GLY A 139 -1.09 11.38 6.04
N LEU A 140 0.23 11.29 6.15
CA LEU A 140 1.11 12.42 6.41
C LEU A 140 1.39 13.32 5.18
N SER A 141 1.08 12.85 3.97
CA SER A 141 1.03 13.70 2.77
C SER A 141 -0.20 14.61 2.81
N GLY A 142 -1.28 14.13 3.42
CA GLY A 142 -2.51 14.87 3.63
C GLY A 142 -3.38 14.96 2.38
N PRO A 143 -4.51 15.70 2.44
CA PRO A 143 -5.48 15.76 1.36
C PRO A 143 -4.94 16.41 0.08
N THR A 144 -5.25 15.80 -1.08
CA THR A 144 -5.03 16.44 -2.38
C THR A 144 -5.94 17.65 -2.56
N ARG A 145 -5.42 18.67 -3.24
CA ARG A 145 -6.08 19.95 -3.55
C ARG A 145 -6.50 20.06 -5.01
N GLN A 146 -6.02 19.17 -5.87
CA GLN A 146 -6.35 19.10 -7.28
C GLN A 146 -6.95 17.74 -7.66
N ARG A 147 -7.72 17.72 -8.76
CA ARG A 147 -8.18 16.48 -9.41
C ARG A 147 -7.06 15.82 -10.20
N GLY A 148 -7.27 14.59 -10.64
CA GLY A 148 -6.38 13.85 -11.54
C GLY A 148 -5.21 13.16 -10.83
N TRP A 149 -5.23 13.03 -9.51
CA TRP A 149 -4.23 12.25 -8.75
C TRP A 149 -4.54 10.74 -8.82
N ASN A 150 -4.48 10.23 -10.04
CA ASN A 150 -4.50 8.81 -10.38
C ASN A 150 -3.08 8.22 -10.34
N SER A 151 -2.99 6.91 -10.48
CA SER A 151 -1.75 6.13 -10.41
C SER A 151 -0.67 6.63 -11.37
N TYR A 152 -1.03 7.10 -12.57
CA TYR A 152 -0.09 7.64 -13.56
C TYR A 152 0.52 8.98 -13.14
N ARG A 153 -0.28 9.87 -12.54
CA ARG A 153 0.22 11.14 -12.00
C ARG A 153 1.10 10.91 -10.78
N ILE A 154 0.72 9.97 -9.91
CA ILE A 154 1.53 9.58 -8.76
C ILE A 154 2.87 9.00 -9.21
N ALA A 155 2.90 8.15 -10.24
CA ALA A 155 4.13 7.59 -10.78
C ALA A 155 5.13 8.66 -11.27
N LYS A 156 4.63 9.70 -11.97
CA LYS A 156 5.45 10.85 -12.37
C LYS A 156 5.98 11.64 -11.17
N ALA A 157 5.17 11.78 -10.11
CA ALA A 157 5.61 12.42 -8.87
C ALA A 157 6.70 11.62 -8.14
N TRP A 158 6.67 10.29 -8.22
CA TRP A 158 7.73 9.41 -7.73
C TRP A 158 9.03 9.53 -8.51
N ALA A 159 8.97 9.57 -9.85
CA ALA A 159 10.15 9.86 -10.67
C ALA A 159 10.78 11.21 -10.29
N GLU A 160 9.98 12.27 -10.17
CA GLU A 160 10.44 13.59 -9.72
C GLU A 160 11.01 13.56 -8.29
N LEU A 161 10.41 12.78 -7.38
CA LEU A 161 10.93 12.62 -6.02
C LEU A 161 12.32 11.98 -6.03
N MET A 162 12.50 10.90 -6.79
CA MET A 162 13.78 10.19 -6.91
C MET A 162 14.83 11.08 -7.59
N HIS A 163 14.45 11.83 -8.62
CA HIS A 163 15.30 12.83 -9.26
C HIS A 163 15.79 13.91 -8.27
N ARG A 164 14.89 14.49 -7.46
CA ARG A 164 15.27 15.49 -6.44
C ARG A 164 16.20 14.95 -5.35
N LEU A 165 16.15 13.65 -5.10
CA LEU A 165 17.05 12.96 -4.16
C LEU A 165 18.38 12.58 -4.81
N GLY A 166 18.56 12.81 -6.11
CA GLY A 166 19.79 12.52 -6.85
C GLY A 166 19.96 11.06 -7.26
N TYR A 167 18.87 10.29 -7.31
CA TYR A 167 18.91 8.89 -7.69
C TYR A 167 18.74 8.72 -9.20
N GLU A 168 19.85 8.56 -9.91
CA GLU A 168 19.89 8.31 -11.36
C GLU A 168 19.70 6.83 -11.71
N ARG A 169 19.66 5.95 -10.71
CA ARG A 169 19.45 4.52 -10.91
C ARG A 169 18.77 3.93 -9.68
N TYR A 170 17.55 3.43 -9.82
CA TYR A 170 16.75 2.99 -8.68
C TYR A 170 15.77 1.87 -9.02
N GLY A 171 15.29 1.16 -8.02
CA GLY A 171 14.17 0.23 -8.12
C GLY A 171 12.86 0.86 -7.63
N ALA A 172 11.73 0.34 -8.10
CA ALA A 172 10.41 0.64 -7.53
C ALA A 172 9.78 -0.63 -6.98
N ALA A 173 9.17 -0.56 -5.81
CA ALA A 173 8.40 -1.66 -5.28
C ALA A 173 7.13 -1.18 -4.56
N GLY A 174 6.14 -2.06 -4.50
CA GLY A 174 4.90 -1.75 -3.81
C GLY A 174 3.98 -2.95 -3.58
N SER A 175 2.99 -2.71 -2.73
CA SER A 175 1.88 -3.61 -2.46
C SER A 175 0.55 -2.88 -2.67
N ASP A 176 -0.53 -3.60 -2.98
CA ASP A 176 -1.86 -3.00 -3.21
C ASP A 176 -1.82 -1.85 -4.25
N ALA A 177 -2.23 -0.62 -3.93
CA ALA A 177 -2.11 0.52 -4.85
C ALA A 177 -0.65 0.76 -5.28
N GLY A 178 0.33 0.45 -4.43
CA GLY A 178 1.73 0.44 -4.79
C GLY A 178 2.08 -0.59 -5.87
N SER A 179 1.38 -1.72 -5.92
CA SER A 179 1.50 -2.72 -7.00
C SER A 179 0.93 -2.20 -8.34
N VAL A 180 -0.01 -1.25 -8.29
CA VAL A 180 -0.52 -0.54 -9.50
C VAL A 180 0.43 0.59 -9.91
N ILE A 181 0.95 1.34 -8.95
CA ILE A 181 1.75 2.54 -9.19
C ILE A 181 3.19 2.21 -9.60
N SER A 182 3.82 1.19 -9.01
CA SER A 182 5.24 0.89 -9.24
C SER A 182 5.57 0.49 -10.70
N PRO A 183 4.75 -0.32 -11.40
CA PRO A 183 4.94 -0.54 -12.84
C PRO A 183 4.85 0.75 -13.65
N GLU A 184 3.96 1.66 -13.26
CA GLU A 184 3.82 2.96 -13.92
C GLU A 184 4.98 3.92 -13.61
N VAL A 185 5.67 3.77 -12.47
CA VAL A 185 6.97 4.44 -12.23
C VAL A 185 7.99 3.96 -13.25
N GLY A 186 8.09 2.64 -13.46
CA GLY A 186 8.95 2.06 -14.50
C GLY A 186 8.62 2.55 -15.91
N ARG A 187 7.33 2.78 -16.21
CA ARG A 187 6.89 3.37 -17.47
C ARG A 187 7.22 4.85 -17.59
N ALA A 188 7.05 5.61 -16.50
CA ALA A 188 7.27 7.05 -16.49
C ALA A 188 8.76 7.42 -16.54
N ASP A 189 9.63 6.54 -16.02
CA ASP A 189 11.07 6.80 -15.93
C ASP A 189 11.94 5.56 -16.29
N PRO A 190 11.79 5.00 -17.50
CA PRO A 190 12.39 3.72 -17.88
C PRO A 190 13.92 3.77 -18.00
N GLU A 191 14.52 4.96 -18.08
CA GLU A 191 15.97 5.15 -18.17
C GLU A 191 16.66 5.01 -16.81
N HIS A 192 15.98 5.37 -15.71
CA HIS A 192 16.54 5.35 -14.36
C HIS A 192 16.01 4.17 -13.52
N VAL A 193 14.82 3.62 -13.84
CA VAL A 193 14.25 2.47 -13.12
C VAL A 193 14.85 1.15 -13.63
N ILE A 194 15.58 0.44 -12.77
CA ILE A 194 16.23 -0.83 -13.14
C ILE A 194 15.31 -2.03 -13.06
N GLY A 195 14.23 -1.93 -12.28
CA GLY A 195 13.33 -3.03 -12.00
C GLY A 195 12.16 -2.62 -11.12
N VAL A 196 11.06 -3.36 -11.26
CA VAL A 196 9.81 -3.19 -10.51
C VAL A 196 9.50 -4.49 -9.77
N HIS A 197 9.26 -4.40 -8.46
CA HIS A 197 8.89 -5.54 -7.62
C HIS A 197 7.51 -5.33 -6.98
N VAL A 198 6.59 -6.26 -7.17
CA VAL A 198 5.21 -6.11 -6.68
C VAL A 198 4.70 -7.37 -6.01
N THR A 199 3.79 -7.22 -5.06
CA THR A 199 3.13 -8.35 -4.39
C THR A 199 1.90 -8.87 -5.17
N GLU A 200 1.39 -8.06 -6.10
CA GLU A 200 0.28 -8.39 -6.97
C GLU A 200 0.49 -7.77 -8.36
N ILE A 201 -0.01 -8.41 -9.41
CA ILE A 201 -0.19 -7.81 -10.74
C ILE A 201 -1.68 -7.77 -11.04
N PHE A 202 -2.28 -6.58 -11.00
CA PHE A 202 -3.71 -6.34 -11.22
C PHE A 202 -4.09 -6.28 -12.72
N SER A 203 -3.70 -7.30 -13.47
CA SER A 203 -4.11 -7.46 -14.88
C SER A 203 -5.47 -8.16 -14.97
N MET A 204 -6.48 -7.43 -15.43
CA MET A 204 -7.85 -7.93 -15.63
C MET A 204 -8.08 -8.35 -17.09
N PRO A 205 -9.09 -9.19 -17.38
CA PRO A 205 -9.48 -9.49 -18.76
C PRO A 205 -9.74 -8.22 -19.57
N SER A 206 -9.29 -8.18 -20.83
CA SER A 206 -9.46 -7.02 -21.72
C SER A 206 -10.91 -6.82 -22.18
N GLY A 207 -11.74 -7.85 -22.01
CA GLY A 207 -13.09 -7.95 -22.58
C GLY A 207 -13.14 -8.79 -23.86
N ASP A 208 -12.00 -9.21 -24.41
CA ASP A 208 -11.95 -10.22 -25.47
C ASP A 208 -12.37 -11.60 -24.93
N PRO A 209 -13.46 -12.21 -25.42
CA PRO A 209 -13.88 -13.54 -25.00
C PRO A 209 -12.79 -14.61 -25.18
N ALA A 210 -11.90 -14.46 -26.16
CA ALA A 210 -10.82 -15.40 -26.43
C ALA A 210 -9.83 -15.53 -25.25
N GLU A 211 -9.65 -14.46 -24.46
CA GLU A 211 -8.80 -14.51 -23.26
C GLU A 211 -9.37 -15.46 -22.20
N MET A 212 -10.70 -15.46 -22.04
CA MET A 212 -11.40 -16.30 -21.07
C MET A 212 -11.48 -17.76 -21.54
N GLU A 213 -11.67 -17.98 -22.83
CA GLU A 213 -11.67 -19.32 -23.44
C GLU A 213 -10.29 -20.00 -23.34
N ALA A 214 -9.21 -19.21 -23.38
CA ALA A 214 -7.83 -19.69 -23.33
C ALA A 214 -7.32 -20.01 -21.91
N LEU A 215 -8.11 -19.74 -20.86
CA LEU A 215 -7.71 -20.05 -19.49
C LEU A 215 -7.61 -21.57 -19.27
N SER A 216 -6.53 -21.99 -18.61
CA SER A 216 -6.43 -23.34 -18.03
C SER A 216 -7.42 -23.51 -16.87
N GLU A 217 -7.70 -24.74 -16.47
CA GLU A 217 -8.60 -25.00 -15.32
C GLU A 217 -8.11 -24.32 -14.04
N LYS A 218 -6.80 -24.31 -13.78
CA LYS A 218 -6.22 -23.58 -12.64
C LYS A 218 -6.47 -22.07 -12.73
N GLU A 219 -6.29 -21.47 -13.91
CA GLU A 219 -6.54 -20.04 -14.10
C GLU A 219 -8.03 -19.70 -13.98
N LYS A 220 -8.93 -20.60 -14.42
CA LYS A 220 -10.38 -20.47 -14.20
C LYS A 220 -10.75 -20.52 -12.72
N GLU A 221 -10.15 -21.43 -11.95
CA GLU A 221 -10.34 -21.49 -10.49
C GLU A 221 -9.84 -20.22 -9.80
N GLN A 222 -8.68 -19.70 -10.21
CA GLN A 222 -8.16 -18.43 -9.71
C GLN A 222 -9.10 -17.26 -10.02
N TRP A 223 -9.60 -17.20 -11.27
CA TRP A 223 -10.55 -16.19 -11.69
C TRP A 223 -11.88 -16.27 -10.92
N GLN A 224 -12.43 -17.48 -10.72
CA GLN A 224 -13.65 -17.68 -9.94
C GLN A 224 -13.49 -17.20 -8.50
N LYS A 225 -12.37 -17.56 -7.83
CA LYS A 225 -12.07 -17.08 -6.48
C LYS A 225 -11.98 -15.55 -6.42
N PHE A 226 -11.39 -14.92 -7.43
CA PHE A 226 -11.36 -13.46 -7.51
C PHE A 226 -12.77 -12.87 -7.68
N GLN A 227 -13.61 -13.43 -8.54
CA GLN A 227 -15.00 -12.98 -8.70
C GLN A 227 -15.81 -13.13 -7.41
N GLU A 228 -15.65 -14.24 -6.69
CA GLU A 228 -16.26 -14.46 -5.39
C GLU A 228 -15.79 -13.40 -4.39
N TRP A 229 -14.49 -13.14 -4.31
CA TRP A 229 -13.94 -12.10 -3.45
C TRP A 229 -14.51 -10.71 -3.80
N VAL A 230 -14.55 -10.33 -5.06
CA VAL A 230 -15.12 -9.05 -5.52
C VAL A 230 -16.59 -8.94 -5.15
N SER A 231 -17.36 -10.01 -5.28
CA SER A 231 -18.80 -10.00 -4.95
C SER A 231 -19.08 -9.80 -3.45
N HIS A 232 -18.20 -10.29 -2.57
CA HIS A 232 -18.38 -10.21 -1.11
C HIS A 232 -17.65 -9.01 -0.47
N LYS A 233 -16.47 -8.63 -1.01
CA LYS A 233 -15.60 -7.60 -0.43
C LYS A 233 -15.41 -6.37 -1.33
N GLY A 234 -15.84 -6.37 -2.59
CA GLY A 234 -15.61 -5.28 -3.55
C GLY A 234 -16.46 -4.02 -3.34
N ALA A 235 -17.35 -3.99 -2.35
CA ALA A 235 -18.24 -2.85 -2.10
C ALA A 235 -17.48 -1.56 -1.75
N TYR A 236 -16.37 -1.66 -1.01
CA TYR A 236 -15.55 -0.50 -0.69
C TYR A 236 -14.98 0.13 -1.97
N HIS A 237 -14.47 -0.69 -2.89
CA HIS A 237 -13.86 -0.23 -4.12
C HIS A 237 -14.90 0.51 -4.97
N HIS A 238 -16.08 -0.07 -5.16
CA HIS A 238 -17.15 0.55 -5.93
C HIS A 238 -17.60 1.90 -5.36
N LEU A 239 -17.76 1.98 -4.02
CA LEU A 239 -18.16 3.23 -3.39
C LEU A 239 -17.07 4.30 -3.55
N GLN A 240 -15.82 3.95 -3.28
CA GLN A 240 -14.69 4.88 -3.35
C GLN A 240 -14.42 5.33 -4.79
N SER A 241 -14.64 4.47 -5.79
CA SER A 241 -14.43 4.80 -7.20
C SER A 241 -15.55 5.64 -7.81
N THR A 242 -16.71 5.76 -7.17
CA THR A 242 -17.88 6.47 -7.72
C THR A 242 -18.24 7.73 -6.95
N VAL A 243 -18.39 7.65 -5.62
CA VAL A 243 -18.89 8.76 -4.78
C VAL A 243 -18.12 8.84 -3.45
N PRO A 244 -16.77 8.95 -3.47
CA PRO A 244 -15.94 8.83 -2.26
C PRO A 244 -16.29 9.84 -1.17
N GLN A 245 -16.73 11.04 -1.55
CA GLN A 245 -17.08 12.11 -0.61
C GLN A 245 -18.29 11.77 0.27
N THR A 246 -19.23 10.94 -0.22
CA THR A 246 -20.47 10.62 0.49
C THR A 246 -20.20 9.85 1.78
N LEU A 247 -19.45 8.74 1.70
CA LEU A 247 -19.10 7.95 2.88
C LEU A 247 -18.10 8.69 3.78
N ALA A 248 -17.24 9.52 3.18
CA ALA A 248 -16.19 10.22 3.92
C ALA A 248 -16.70 11.08 5.08
N HIS A 249 -17.90 11.67 4.96
CA HIS A 249 -18.49 12.44 6.06
C HIS A 249 -18.74 11.58 7.31
N ALA A 250 -19.14 10.32 7.14
CA ALA A 250 -19.36 9.39 8.25
C ALA A 250 -18.02 8.89 8.84
N LEU A 251 -17.02 8.61 8.00
CA LEU A 251 -15.71 8.13 8.45
C LEU A 251 -14.91 9.23 9.15
N ALA A 252 -15.01 10.48 8.70
CA ALA A 252 -14.34 11.63 9.29
C ALA A 252 -14.90 12.03 10.67
N ASP A 253 -16.15 11.67 10.98
CA ASP A 253 -16.77 11.99 12.29
C ASP A 253 -16.70 10.82 13.27
N SER A 254 -16.65 9.57 12.78
CA SER A 254 -16.71 8.37 13.61
C SER A 254 -15.41 7.56 13.52
N PRO A 255 -14.54 7.56 14.56
CA PRO A 255 -13.35 6.72 14.57
C PRO A 255 -13.68 5.23 14.54
N VAL A 256 -14.83 4.82 15.12
CA VAL A 256 -15.30 3.43 15.04
C VAL A 256 -15.84 3.10 13.64
N GLY A 257 -16.44 4.08 12.95
CA GLY A 257 -16.80 3.94 11.54
C GLY A 257 -15.58 3.76 10.65
N GLN A 258 -14.53 4.57 10.86
CA GLN A 258 -13.24 4.42 10.19
C GLN A 258 -12.60 3.06 10.48
N LEU A 259 -12.61 2.61 11.74
CA LEU A 259 -12.10 1.30 12.14
C LEU A 259 -12.85 0.18 11.42
N ALA A 260 -14.19 0.21 11.42
CA ALA A 260 -15.00 -0.79 10.73
C ALA A 260 -14.73 -0.82 9.22
N TRP A 261 -14.63 0.37 8.61
CA TRP A 261 -14.37 0.49 7.18
C TRP A 261 -13.02 -0.07 6.77
N ASN A 262 -11.98 0.04 7.61
CA ASN A 262 -10.68 -0.53 7.30
C ASN A 262 -10.58 -2.01 7.72
N TYR A 263 -11.19 -2.39 8.85
CA TYR A 263 -11.17 -3.75 9.38
C TYR A 263 -11.80 -4.78 8.45
N GLN A 264 -12.75 -4.39 7.59
CA GLN A 264 -13.32 -5.28 6.57
C GLN A 264 -12.24 -5.87 5.62
N ILE A 265 -11.12 -5.17 5.47
CA ILE A 265 -9.98 -5.58 4.64
C ILE A 265 -8.96 -6.34 5.49
N TYR A 266 -8.61 -5.79 6.66
CA TYR A 266 -7.62 -6.43 7.56
C TYR A 266 -8.08 -7.79 8.09
N GLY A 267 -9.34 -7.89 8.50
CA GLY A 267 -9.83 -9.04 9.27
C GLY A 267 -8.99 -9.28 10.54
N ASP A 268 -8.95 -10.54 10.96
CA ASP A 268 -8.11 -11.00 12.09
C ASP A 268 -6.72 -11.49 11.62
N GLU A 269 -6.29 -11.11 10.42
CA GLU A 269 -5.08 -11.64 9.79
C GLU A 269 -3.79 -10.91 10.18
N VAL A 270 -3.91 -9.75 10.85
CA VAL A 270 -2.80 -8.90 11.30
C VAL A 270 -3.01 -8.47 12.75
N SER A 271 -1.96 -7.95 13.40
CA SER A 271 -2.06 -7.56 14.81
C SER A 271 -2.99 -6.37 15.05
N ASP A 272 -3.67 -6.35 16.20
CA ASP A 272 -4.52 -5.24 16.65
C ASP A 272 -3.78 -3.89 16.61
N ASP A 273 -2.51 -3.88 17.05
CA ASP A 273 -1.67 -2.68 17.03
C ASP A 273 -1.43 -2.16 15.60
N TYR A 274 -1.21 -3.04 14.63
CA TYR A 274 -0.99 -2.67 13.25
C TYR A 274 -2.27 -2.09 12.61
N ILE A 275 -3.42 -2.71 12.88
CA ILE A 275 -4.74 -2.19 12.45
C ILE A 275 -4.98 -0.80 13.04
N LEU A 276 -4.85 -0.68 14.37
CA LEU A 276 -5.14 0.56 15.08
C LEU A 276 -4.15 1.67 14.73
N THR A 277 -2.90 1.36 14.40
CA THR A 277 -1.92 2.37 13.98
C THR A 277 -2.27 2.97 12.63
N ASN A 278 -2.61 2.16 11.65
CA ASN A 278 -3.07 2.67 10.36
C ASN A 278 -4.39 3.44 10.52
N VAL A 279 -5.39 2.87 11.20
CA VAL A 279 -6.68 3.53 11.43
C VAL A 279 -6.53 4.85 12.19
N THR A 280 -5.70 4.89 13.23
CA THR A 280 -5.43 6.11 14.02
C THR A 280 -4.74 7.16 13.16
N LEU A 281 -3.80 6.78 12.28
CA LEU A 281 -3.20 7.73 11.34
C LEU A 281 -4.26 8.36 10.44
N TYR A 282 -5.11 7.57 9.78
CA TYR A 282 -6.16 8.08 8.90
C TYR A 282 -7.13 9.01 9.62
N TRP A 283 -7.47 8.69 10.87
CA TRP A 283 -8.29 9.52 11.74
C TRP A 283 -7.63 10.86 12.04
N LEU A 284 -6.40 10.83 12.56
CA LEU A 284 -5.66 12.02 13.00
C LEU A 284 -5.29 12.96 11.85
N THR A 285 -5.09 12.42 10.65
CA THR A 285 -4.83 13.23 9.45
C THR A 285 -6.10 13.58 8.69
N ASN A 286 -7.26 13.07 9.12
CA ASN A 286 -8.56 13.21 8.45
C ASN A 286 -8.47 12.90 6.95
N THR A 287 -7.80 11.81 6.60
CA THR A 287 -7.51 11.45 5.20
C THR A 287 -8.42 10.37 4.63
N ALA A 288 -9.48 9.96 5.33
CA ALA A 288 -10.47 9.01 4.81
C ALA A 288 -11.04 9.44 3.45
N ALA A 289 -11.41 10.72 3.35
CA ALA A 289 -11.98 11.31 2.14
C ALA A 289 -10.96 11.36 1.01
N SER A 290 -9.76 11.86 1.31
CA SER A 290 -8.74 12.12 0.30
C SER A 290 -8.06 10.85 -0.18
N SER A 291 -7.91 9.82 0.67
CA SER A 291 -7.43 8.52 0.24
C SER A 291 -8.46 7.84 -0.65
N ALA A 292 -9.75 7.93 -0.33
CA ALA A 292 -10.81 7.36 -1.16
C ALA A 292 -10.88 7.99 -2.57
N ARG A 293 -10.43 9.24 -2.73
CA ARG A 293 -10.40 9.90 -4.05
C ARG A 293 -9.45 9.23 -5.04
N SER A 294 -8.38 8.55 -4.61
CA SER A 294 -7.47 7.86 -5.55
C SER A 294 -8.23 6.84 -6.41
N TYR A 295 -9.13 6.07 -5.79
CA TYR A 295 -10.02 5.13 -6.49
C TYR A 295 -10.91 5.83 -7.52
N TYR A 296 -11.44 7.01 -7.19
CA TYR A 296 -12.25 7.80 -8.12
C TYR A 296 -11.40 8.32 -9.28
N GLU A 297 -10.22 8.86 -8.99
CA GLU A 297 -9.32 9.41 -10.01
C GLU A 297 -8.78 8.31 -10.95
N ASP A 298 -8.50 7.11 -10.44
CA ASP A 298 -8.12 5.95 -11.25
C ASP A 298 -9.27 5.49 -12.15
N ALA A 299 -10.48 5.36 -11.60
CA ALA A 299 -11.65 4.93 -12.37
C ALA A 299 -12.08 5.94 -13.46
N HIS A 300 -11.66 7.19 -13.35
CA HIS A 300 -11.97 8.27 -14.29
C HIS A 300 -10.73 8.78 -15.04
N ALA A 301 -9.64 8.02 -15.05
CA ALA A 301 -8.43 8.40 -15.77
C ALA A 301 -8.68 8.44 -17.29
N GLU A 302 -8.41 9.60 -17.91
CA GLU A 302 -8.61 9.79 -19.36
C GLU A 302 -7.42 9.31 -20.21
N GLN A 303 -6.22 9.30 -19.64
CA GLN A 303 -4.96 8.99 -20.35
C GLN A 303 -4.36 7.69 -19.82
N ILE A 304 -5.03 6.58 -20.12
CA ILE A 304 -4.59 5.22 -19.76
C ILE A 304 -3.61 4.72 -20.84
N PRO A 305 -2.35 4.39 -20.50
CA PRO A 305 -1.42 3.76 -21.44
C PRO A 305 -1.97 2.42 -21.93
N THR A 306 -1.94 2.21 -23.25
CA THR A 306 -2.34 0.93 -23.87
C THR A 306 -1.17 -0.02 -24.10
N GLU A 307 0.05 0.52 -24.13
CA GLU A 307 1.25 -0.28 -24.35
C GLU A 307 1.66 -1.03 -23.08
N PRO A 308 2.20 -2.25 -23.18
CA PRO A 308 2.70 -2.96 -22.02
C PRO A 308 3.86 -2.22 -21.33
N THR A 309 4.10 -2.48 -20.04
CA THR A 309 5.34 -2.01 -19.39
C THR A 309 6.54 -2.84 -19.86
N THR A 310 7.72 -2.22 -19.92
CA THR A 310 8.93 -2.86 -20.50
C THR A 310 10.09 -3.04 -19.51
N VAL A 311 10.08 -2.33 -18.38
CA VAL A 311 11.07 -2.48 -17.30
C VAL A 311 10.97 -3.88 -16.67
N PRO A 312 12.08 -4.52 -16.28
CA PRO A 312 12.06 -5.82 -15.62
C PRO A 312 11.10 -5.84 -14.43
N LEU A 313 10.15 -6.77 -14.42
CA LEU A 313 9.14 -6.90 -13.39
C LEU A 313 9.28 -8.24 -12.64
N GLY A 314 9.19 -8.19 -11.32
CA GLY A 314 9.15 -9.34 -10.43
C GLY A 314 7.86 -9.38 -9.63
N LEU A 315 7.20 -10.53 -9.61
CA LEU A 315 6.04 -10.80 -8.76
C LEU A 315 6.44 -11.65 -7.55
N CYS A 316 6.00 -11.22 -6.36
CA CYS A 316 6.07 -11.94 -5.09
C CYS A 316 4.65 -12.15 -4.53
N ASN A 317 3.94 -13.17 -5.03
CA ASN A 317 2.53 -13.37 -4.71
C ASN A 317 2.33 -14.36 -3.55
N PHE A 318 1.28 -14.16 -2.75
CA PHE A 318 1.00 -14.95 -1.55
C PHE A 318 -0.33 -15.72 -1.68
N ALA A 319 -0.46 -16.86 -0.99
CA ALA A 319 -1.56 -17.80 -1.21
C ALA A 319 -2.96 -17.27 -0.90
N ASP A 320 -3.10 -16.45 0.15
CA ASP A 320 -4.39 -16.02 0.70
C ASP A 320 -4.89 -14.67 0.15
N VAL A 321 -4.43 -14.28 -1.05
CA VAL A 321 -4.82 -13.04 -1.73
C VAL A 321 -5.21 -13.25 -3.17
N PHE A 322 -5.55 -12.14 -3.85
CA PHE A 322 -5.66 -12.12 -5.30
C PHE A 322 -4.44 -12.77 -5.95
N GLN A 323 -4.69 -13.90 -6.61
CA GLN A 323 -3.67 -14.62 -7.34
C GLN A 323 -3.58 -14.06 -8.75
N SER A 324 -2.45 -13.43 -9.06
CA SER A 324 -2.23 -12.86 -10.37
C SER A 324 -2.30 -13.95 -11.43
N ILE A 325 -3.03 -13.69 -12.52
CA ILE A 325 -3.15 -14.64 -13.63
C ILE A 325 -2.08 -14.29 -14.65
N ARG A 326 -1.08 -15.17 -14.77
CA ARG A 326 0.13 -14.93 -15.58
C ARG A 326 -0.19 -14.58 -17.03
N ARG A 327 -1.22 -15.19 -17.63
CA ARG A 327 -1.66 -14.87 -18.98
C ARG A 327 -2.05 -13.40 -19.16
N PHE A 328 -2.77 -12.83 -18.21
CA PHE A 328 -3.16 -11.41 -18.27
C PHE A 328 -1.95 -10.53 -17.97
N ALA A 329 -1.11 -10.92 -17.02
CA ALA A 329 0.11 -10.19 -16.70
C ALA A 329 1.09 -10.10 -17.88
N GLU A 330 1.30 -11.20 -18.63
CA GLU A 330 2.20 -11.21 -19.80
C GLU A 330 1.66 -10.38 -20.97
N ARG A 331 0.36 -10.06 -21.00
CA ARG A 331 -0.21 -9.09 -21.94
C ARG A 331 0.17 -7.66 -21.54
N ASP A 332 0.01 -7.30 -20.27
CA ASP A 332 0.20 -5.93 -19.78
C ASP A 332 1.66 -5.60 -19.44
N HIS A 333 2.52 -6.61 -19.31
CA HIS A 333 3.93 -6.46 -18.95
C HIS A 333 4.81 -7.35 -19.84
N GLN A 334 5.62 -6.73 -20.70
CA GLN A 334 6.47 -7.43 -21.68
C GLN A 334 7.71 -8.08 -21.07
N ASN A 335 8.10 -7.71 -19.85
CA ASN A 335 9.41 -8.07 -19.28
C ASN A 335 9.28 -8.60 -17.84
N ILE A 336 8.40 -9.58 -17.62
CA ILE A 336 8.32 -10.29 -16.35
C ILE A 336 9.50 -11.25 -16.24
N VAL A 337 10.43 -10.98 -15.33
CA VAL A 337 11.68 -11.75 -15.16
C VAL A 337 11.69 -12.61 -13.90
N SER A 338 10.76 -12.39 -12.96
CA SER A 338 10.57 -13.21 -11.77
C SER A 338 9.07 -13.40 -11.48
N TRP A 339 8.68 -14.61 -11.10
CA TRP A 339 7.30 -14.96 -10.74
C TRP A 339 7.33 -15.96 -9.59
N ASN A 340 7.27 -15.45 -8.37
CA ASN A 340 7.35 -16.26 -7.15
C ASN A 340 6.00 -16.33 -6.46
N PHE A 341 5.73 -17.49 -5.87
CA PHE A 341 4.53 -17.77 -5.11
C PHE A 341 4.92 -18.37 -3.74
N TYR A 342 4.32 -17.85 -2.68
CA TYR A 342 4.57 -18.27 -1.30
C TYR A 342 3.29 -18.73 -0.62
N ASP A 343 3.39 -19.82 0.15
CA ASP A 343 2.29 -20.44 0.90
C ASP A 343 2.05 -19.80 2.28
N ARG A 344 2.95 -18.92 2.73
CA ARG A 344 2.80 -18.12 3.95
C ARG A 344 2.81 -16.64 3.62
N GLY A 345 1.77 -15.96 4.10
CA GLY A 345 1.59 -14.51 3.95
C GLY A 345 0.25 -14.20 3.29
N ASN A 346 -0.16 -12.94 3.36
CA ASN A 346 -1.38 -12.44 2.76
C ASN A 346 -1.15 -11.05 2.14
N HIS A 347 -2.20 -10.24 2.04
CA HIS A 347 -2.16 -8.91 1.43
C HIS A 347 -1.27 -7.94 2.21
N PHE A 348 -1.12 -8.21 3.51
CA PHE A 348 -0.27 -7.50 4.43
C PHE A 348 1.03 -8.28 4.65
N ALA A 349 1.66 -8.77 3.57
CA ALA A 349 2.89 -9.55 3.61
C ALA A 349 4.03 -8.85 4.36
N THR A 350 4.02 -7.52 4.41
CA THR A 350 4.92 -6.71 5.23
C THR A 350 4.82 -7.00 6.74
N GLN A 351 3.68 -7.52 7.20
CA GLN A 351 3.43 -7.92 8.58
C GLN A 351 3.41 -9.45 8.74
N THR A 352 2.77 -10.17 7.82
CA THR A 352 2.54 -11.62 7.97
C THR A 352 3.69 -12.48 7.47
N ALA A 353 4.49 -11.95 6.55
CA ALA A 353 5.61 -12.65 5.92
C ALA A 353 6.80 -11.70 5.58
N PRO A 354 7.22 -10.81 6.51
CA PRO A 354 8.24 -9.80 6.22
C PRO A 354 9.56 -10.42 5.78
N ASP A 355 9.92 -11.58 6.33
CA ASP A 355 11.15 -12.30 6.00
C ASP A 355 11.15 -12.83 4.56
N LEU A 356 10.01 -13.34 4.07
CA LEU A 356 9.87 -13.80 2.69
C LEU A 356 9.92 -12.61 1.73
N LEU A 357 9.19 -11.55 2.05
CA LEU A 357 9.12 -10.35 1.22
C LEU A 357 10.49 -9.65 1.10
N VAL A 358 11.22 -9.51 2.21
CA VAL A 358 12.59 -8.95 2.21
C VAL A 358 13.52 -9.81 1.35
N ASN A 359 13.50 -11.14 1.52
CA ASN A 359 14.41 -12.02 0.78
C ASN A 359 14.11 -12.06 -0.72
N ASP A 360 12.83 -11.99 -1.09
CA ASP A 360 12.41 -11.92 -2.49
C ASP A 360 12.88 -10.61 -3.15
N MET A 361 12.64 -9.45 -2.51
CA MET A 361 13.15 -8.16 -2.98
C MET A 361 14.67 -8.15 -3.15
N ARG A 362 15.40 -8.62 -2.13
CA ARG A 362 16.87 -8.72 -2.16
C ARG A 362 17.35 -9.54 -3.34
N THR A 363 16.76 -10.72 -3.54
CA THR A 363 17.12 -11.66 -4.61
C THR A 363 16.81 -11.09 -5.99
N PHE A 364 15.63 -10.47 -6.14
CA PHE A 364 15.19 -9.84 -7.39
C PHE A 364 16.16 -8.73 -7.82
N PHE A 365 16.46 -7.78 -6.94
CA PHE A 365 17.32 -6.65 -7.30
C PHE A 365 18.80 -7.02 -7.37
N GLU A 366 19.29 -8.00 -6.58
CA GLU A 366 20.65 -8.55 -6.75
C GLU A 366 20.83 -9.15 -8.15
N MET A 367 19.86 -9.97 -8.60
CA MET A 367 19.86 -10.55 -9.93
C MET A 367 19.88 -9.50 -11.05
N LEU A 368 19.17 -8.39 -10.90
CA LEU A 368 19.16 -7.31 -11.89
C LEU A 368 20.48 -6.54 -11.94
N ARG A 369 21.15 -6.35 -10.80
CA ARG A 369 22.47 -5.71 -10.72
C ARG A 369 23.57 -6.55 -11.36
N GLU A 370 23.46 -7.87 -11.30
CA GLU A 370 24.42 -8.80 -11.93
C GLU A 370 24.29 -8.84 -13.47
N ARG A 371 23.13 -8.45 -14.01
CA ARG A 371 22.84 -8.50 -15.46
C ARG A 371 23.13 -7.20 -16.21
N SER A 372 23.40 -6.11 -15.49
CA SER A 372 23.43 -4.74 -16.02
C SER A 372 24.81 -4.18 -16.29
#